data_AF-A0A7X7PIY4-F1
#
_entry.id   AF-A0A7X7PIY4-F1
#
_cell.length_a   1.000
_cell.length_b   1.000
_cell.length_c   1.000
_cell.angle_alpha   90.00
_cell.angle_beta   90.00
_cell.angle_gamma   90.00
#
_symmetry.space_group_name_H-M   'P 1'
#
loop_
_entity.id
_entity.type
_entity.pdbx_description
1 polymer ?
#
loop_
_entity_poly.entity_id
_entity_poly.type
_entity_poly.pdbx_seq_one_letter_code
_entity_poly.pdbx_strand_id
1 'polypeptide(L)'
;MDEQERAARFRTEIIEAARASGVARRHEELIERATADGTLSMAEAVEAYALAEEESLAPAFGLALVRSGYLVRELVPPEPPAEAMQQDAPGWIQPEASEGLARERRLRASFRRLRQMLERNPSPAAAADAYLAEPDVAPEE
;
A
#
# COMPACT_ATOMS: atom_id res chain seq x y z
N MET A 1 -8.31 -5.34 18.02
CA MET A 1 -7.11 -5.93 17.42
C MET A 1 -5.96 -5.02 17.80
N ASP A 2 -5.03 -5.55 18.60
CA ASP A 2 -3.87 -4.81 19.10
C ASP A 2 -2.89 -4.50 17.94
N GLU A 3 -2.05 -3.47 18.08
CA GLU A 3 -1.05 -3.08 17.07
C GLU A 3 -0.08 -4.23 16.77
N GLN A 4 0.33 -4.96 17.82
CA GLN A 4 1.14 -6.17 17.69
C GLN A 4 0.44 -7.27 16.89
N GLU A 5 -0.87 -7.43 17.08
CA GLU A 5 -1.68 -8.43 16.38
C GLU A 5 -1.83 -8.06 14.89
N ARG A 6 -2.00 -6.76 14.58
CA ARG A 6 -1.99 -6.25 13.20
C ARG A 6 -0.63 -6.48 12.53
N ALA A 7 0.47 -6.17 13.20
CA ALA A 7 1.81 -6.36 12.67
C ALA A 7 2.11 -7.84 12.40
N ALA A 8 1.70 -8.74 13.31
CA ALA A 8 1.82 -10.18 13.14
C ALA A 8 0.97 -10.69 11.94
N ARG A 9 -0.24 -10.14 11.77
CA ARG A 9 -1.08 -10.43 10.59
C ARG A 9 -0.38 -10.00 9.31
N PHE A 10 0.12 -8.76 9.24
CA PHE A 10 0.86 -8.26 8.07
C PHE A 10 2.01 -9.18 7.69
N ARG A 11 2.87 -9.52 8.67
CA ARG A 11 4.00 -10.42 8.45
C ARG A 11 3.56 -11.77 7.88
N THR A 12 2.48 -12.33 8.43
CA THR A 12 1.92 -13.61 7.95
C THR A 12 1.44 -13.48 6.51
N GLU A 13 0.71 -12.42 6.18
CA GLU A 13 0.18 -12.17 4.83
C GLU A 13 1.30 -11.98 3.80
N ILE A 14 2.38 -11.27 4.13
CA ILE A 14 3.54 -11.14 3.25
C ILE A 14 4.24 -12.48 3.02
N ILE A 15 4.39 -13.32 4.04
CA ILE A 15 4.99 -14.65 3.89
C ILE A 15 4.12 -15.54 3.00
N GLU A 16 2.79 -15.48 3.16
CA GLU A 16 1.87 -16.22 2.30
C GLU A 16 1.87 -15.70 0.86
N ALA A 17 1.92 -14.39 0.69
CA ALA A 17 2.04 -13.76 -0.62
C ALA A 17 3.30 -14.21 -1.35
N ALA A 18 4.44 -14.33 -0.67
CA ALA A 18 5.67 -14.83 -1.28
C ALA A 18 5.53 -16.26 -1.81
N ARG A 19 4.83 -17.13 -1.07
CA ARG A 19 4.52 -18.49 -1.54
C ARG A 19 3.61 -18.46 -2.77
N ALA A 20 2.64 -17.55 -2.80
CA ALA A 20 1.75 -17.37 -3.93
C ALA A 20 2.48 -16.79 -5.15
N SER A 21 3.38 -15.82 -4.99
CA SER A 21 4.17 -15.22 -6.06
C SER A 21 5.16 -16.19 -6.71
N GLY A 22 5.65 -17.19 -5.96
CA GLY A 22 6.48 -18.27 -6.51
C GLY A 22 5.72 -19.29 -7.36
N VAL A 23 4.38 -19.25 -7.36
CA VAL A 23 3.51 -20.13 -8.14
C VAL A 23 2.75 -19.28 -9.15
N ALA A 24 2.78 -19.61 -10.43
CA ALA A 24 1.94 -18.92 -11.41
C ALA A 24 0.46 -19.08 -11.01
N ARG A 25 -0.16 -18.01 -10.53
CA ARG A 25 -1.58 -17.96 -10.14
C ARG A 25 -2.32 -17.07 -11.12
N ARG A 26 -3.56 -17.45 -11.42
CA ARG A 26 -4.44 -16.63 -12.25
C ARG A 26 -4.89 -15.41 -11.46
N HIS A 27 -5.07 -14.30 -12.16
CA HIS A 27 -5.62 -13.04 -11.65
C HIS A 27 -6.87 -13.29 -10.79
N GLU A 28 -7.85 -14.03 -11.32
CA GLU A 28 -9.11 -14.34 -10.62
C GLU A 28 -8.90 -15.05 -9.28
N GLU A 29 -7.96 -16.01 -9.20
CA GLU A 29 -7.69 -16.76 -7.97
C GLU A 29 -7.08 -15.88 -6.88
N LEU A 30 -6.25 -14.91 -7.26
CA LEU A 30 -5.63 -13.98 -6.31
C LEU A 30 -6.67 -13.01 -5.74
N ILE A 31 -7.55 -12.48 -6.59
CA ILE A 31 -8.64 -11.59 -6.17
C ILE A 31 -9.64 -12.34 -5.29
N GLU A 32 -10.10 -13.52 -5.71
CA GLU A 32 -11.06 -14.33 -4.94
C GLU A 32 -10.52 -14.56 -3.52
N ARG A 33 -9.26 -14.99 -3.41
CA ARG A 33 -8.61 -15.21 -2.11
C ARG A 33 -8.50 -13.93 -1.27
N ALA A 34 -8.17 -12.79 -1.89
CA ALA A 34 -8.05 -11.53 -1.17
C ALA A 34 -9.40 -11.03 -0.62
N THR A 35 -10.49 -11.33 -1.32
CA THR A 35 -11.86 -10.95 -0.93
C THR A 35 -12.59 -11.97 -0.06
N ALA A 36 -12.05 -13.18 0.10
CA ALA A 36 -12.76 -14.33 0.68
C ALA A 36 -13.23 -14.12 2.14
N ASP A 37 -12.48 -13.34 2.92
CA ASP A 37 -12.80 -13.03 4.32
C ASP A 37 -13.59 -11.71 4.49
N GLY A 38 -13.90 -11.03 3.37
CA GLY A 38 -14.61 -9.75 3.36
C GLY A 38 -13.77 -8.54 3.81
N THR A 39 -12.46 -8.70 4.03
CA THR A 39 -11.59 -7.58 4.43
C THR A 39 -11.40 -6.57 3.29
N LEU A 40 -11.27 -7.04 2.04
CA LEU A 40 -11.29 -6.19 0.85
C LEU A 40 -12.60 -6.37 0.10
N SER A 41 -13.13 -5.26 -0.42
CA SER A 41 -14.13 -5.33 -1.47
C SER A 41 -13.51 -5.80 -2.80
N MET A 42 -14.35 -6.33 -3.69
CA MET A 42 -13.94 -6.71 -5.04
C MET A 42 -13.31 -5.54 -5.81
N ALA A 43 -13.90 -4.34 -5.69
CA ALA A 43 -13.39 -3.15 -6.38
C ALA A 43 -11.97 -2.79 -5.92
N GLU A 44 -11.73 -2.81 -4.61
CA GLU A 44 -10.41 -2.52 -4.04
C GLU A 44 -9.37 -3.58 -4.41
N ALA A 45 -9.76 -4.86 -4.45
CA ALA A 45 -8.86 -5.93 -4.85
C ALA A 45 -8.42 -5.80 -6.32
N VAL A 46 -9.36 -5.47 -7.22
CA VAL A 46 -9.06 -5.22 -8.65
C VAL A 46 -8.12 -4.03 -8.80
N GLU A 47 -8.41 -2.93 -8.11
CA GLU A 47 -7.58 -1.72 -8.13
C GLU A 47 -6.17 -2.00 -7.60
N ALA A 48 -6.06 -2.64 -6.44
CA ALA A 48 -4.78 -2.99 -5.83
C ALA A 48 -3.95 -3.93 -6.70
N TYR A 49 -4.60 -4.89 -7.37
CA TYR A 49 -3.95 -5.78 -8.32
C TYR A 49 -3.33 -4.99 -9.48
N ALA A 50 -4.12 -4.14 -10.15
CA ALA A 50 -3.66 -3.36 -11.29
C ALA A 50 -2.51 -2.41 -10.90
N LEU A 51 -2.66 -1.70 -9.77
CA LEU A 51 -1.61 -0.81 -9.25
C LEU A 51 -0.33 -1.58 -8.89
N ALA A 52 -0.44 -2.79 -8.35
CA ALA A 52 0.74 -3.60 -8.05
C ALA A 52 1.51 -3.96 -9.33
N GLU A 53 0.81 -4.38 -10.39
CA GLU A 53 1.43 -4.65 -11.69
C GLU A 53 2.13 -3.42 -12.27
N GLU A 54 1.48 -2.26 -12.24
CA GLU A 54 2.07 -1.00 -12.70
C GLU A 54 3.34 -0.62 -11.94
N GLU A 55 3.36 -0.85 -10.62
CA GLU A 55 4.52 -0.56 -9.76
C GLU A 55 5.56 -1.71 -9.76
N SER A 56 5.38 -2.72 -10.62
CA SER A 56 6.23 -3.91 -10.75
C SER A 56 6.36 -4.71 -9.44
N LEU A 57 5.33 -4.67 -8.60
CA LEU A 57 5.19 -5.49 -7.41
C LEU A 57 4.33 -6.72 -7.77
N ALA A 58 4.75 -7.92 -7.34
CA ALA A 58 3.93 -9.10 -7.60
C ALA A 58 2.54 -8.92 -6.95
N PRO A 59 1.43 -9.13 -7.68
CA PRO A 59 0.10 -8.75 -7.20
C PRO A 59 -0.32 -9.37 -5.86
N ALA A 60 0.16 -10.58 -5.55
CA ALA A 60 -0.07 -11.21 -4.25
C ALA A 60 0.45 -10.36 -3.07
N PHE A 61 1.60 -9.67 -3.22
CA PHE A 61 2.11 -8.76 -2.20
C PHE A 61 1.31 -7.47 -2.12
N GLY A 62 0.87 -6.93 -3.26
CA GLY A 62 0.01 -5.73 -3.29
C GLY A 62 -1.30 -5.97 -2.55
N LEU A 63 -1.98 -7.08 -2.86
CA LEU A 63 -3.22 -7.49 -2.19
C LEU A 63 -3.02 -7.74 -0.69
N ALA A 64 -1.93 -8.42 -0.30
CA ALA A 64 -1.60 -8.63 1.11
C ALA A 64 -1.35 -7.32 1.85
N LEU A 65 -0.66 -6.35 1.22
CA LEU A 65 -0.41 -5.06 1.83
C LEU A 65 -1.71 -4.30 2.11
N VAL A 66 -2.60 -4.22 1.11
CA VAL A 66 -3.91 -3.55 1.27
C VAL A 66 -4.76 -4.26 2.33
N ARG A 67 -4.76 -5.59 2.36
CA ARG A 67 -5.54 -6.36 3.34
C ARG A 67 -5.06 -6.18 4.77
N SER A 68 -3.75 -5.98 4.94
CA SER A 68 -3.16 -5.72 6.24
C SER A 68 -3.46 -4.31 6.77
N GLY A 69 -3.78 -3.37 5.87
CA GLY A 69 -3.98 -1.96 6.18
C GLY A 69 -2.71 -1.18 6.53
N TYR A 70 -1.50 -1.73 6.35
CA TYR A 70 -0.25 -0.99 6.64
C TYR A 70 0.23 -0.21 5.42
N LEU A 71 -0.15 1.07 5.34
CA LEU A 71 0.20 1.94 4.23
C LEU A 71 1.17 3.04 4.66
N VAL A 72 1.93 3.55 3.70
CA VAL A 72 2.69 4.79 3.85
C VAL A 72 1.71 5.94 4.02
N ARG A 73 1.89 6.70 5.10
CA ARG A 73 1.16 7.94 5.35
C ARG A 73 1.79 9.05 4.50
N GLU A 74 0.95 9.81 3.79
CA GLU A 74 1.42 11.04 3.17
C GLU A 74 1.87 11.98 4.29
N LEU A 75 3.16 12.33 4.29
CA LEU A 75 3.64 13.42 5.13
C LEU A 75 2.93 14.68 4.67
N VAL A 76 2.11 15.27 5.55
CA VAL A 76 1.47 16.56 5.30
C VAL A 76 2.58 17.53 4.88
N PRO A 77 2.52 18.10 3.66
CA PRO A 77 3.53 19.07 3.25
C PRO A 77 3.55 20.20 4.29
N PRO A 78 4.73 20.66 4.74
CA PRO A 78 4.81 21.70 5.76
C PRO A 78 4.00 22.91 5.31
N GLU A 79 3.22 23.46 6.23
CA GLU A 79 2.41 24.65 5.97
C GLU A 79 3.33 25.72 5.36
N PRO A 80 3.03 26.23 4.15
CA PRO A 80 3.92 27.19 3.51
C PRO A 80 4.04 28.42 4.41
N PRO A 81 5.23 29.04 4.52
CA PRO A 81 5.41 30.23 5.34
C PRO A 81 4.40 31.29 4.92
N ALA A 82 3.80 31.98 5.90
CA ALA A 82 2.70 32.94 5.70
C ALA A 82 3.01 34.03 4.66
N GLU A 83 4.29 34.32 4.41
CA GLU A 83 4.77 35.30 3.42
C GLU A 83 4.67 34.81 1.96
N ALA A 84 4.47 33.51 1.71
CA ALA A 84 4.27 32.92 0.38
C ALA A 84 2.79 32.82 -0.05
N MET A 85 1.84 33.21 0.81
CA MET A 85 0.39 33.03 0.60
C MET A 85 -0.30 34.13 -0.22
N GLN A 86 0.46 34.98 -0.95
CA GLN A 86 -0.12 36.03 -1.81
C GLN A 86 0.22 35.82 -3.29
N GLN A 87 -0.08 34.63 -3.80
CA GLN A 87 -0.49 34.50 -5.19
C GLN A 87 -1.67 33.54 -5.19
N ASP A 88 -2.89 34.07 -5.30
CA ASP A 88 -4.07 33.26 -5.58
C ASP A 88 -3.77 32.43 -6.82
N ALA A 89 -3.58 31.12 -6.64
CA ALA A 89 -3.45 30.21 -7.76
C ALA A 89 -4.69 30.41 -8.64
N PRO A 90 -4.54 30.69 -9.94
CA PRO A 90 -5.68 30.89 -10.82
C PRO A 90 -6.67 29.72 -10.69
N GLY A 91 -7.98 29.99 -10.62
CA GLY A 91 -9.00 28.97 -10.33
C GLY A 91 -9.09 27.78 -11.31
N TRP A 92 -8.31 27.78 -12.38
CA TRP A 92 -8.13 26.66 -13.31
C TRP A 92 -6.95 25.73 -12.94
N ILE A 93 -6.16 26.07 -11.90
CA ILE A 93 -4.96 25.33 -11.43
C ILE A 93 -5.22 24.57 -10.12
N GLN A 94 -6.38 24.70 -9.48
CA GLN A 94 -6.70 23.86 -8.33
C GLN A 94 -7.43 22.59 -8.78
N PRO A 95 -6.74 21.46 -8.99
CA PRO A 95 -7.43 20.19 -9.00
C PRO A 95 -8.04 20.00 -7.61
N GLU A 96 -9.36 19.81 -7.55
CA GLU A 96 -9.96 19.27 -6.33
C GLU A 96 -9.23 17.97 -6.00
N ALA A 97 -8.55 17.95 -4.86
CA ALA A 97 -7.89 16.74 -4.38
C ALA A 97 -9.00 15.73 -4.06
N SER A 98 -9.31 14.84 -5.00
CA SER A 98 -10.26 13.78 -4.73
C SER A 98 -9.62 12.78 -3.76
N GLU A 99 -10.40 12.34 -2.77
CA GLU A 99 -9.94 11.34 -1.79
C GLU A 99 -9.40 10.07 -2.47
N GLY A 100 -9.97 9.70 -3.63
CA GLY A 100 -9.50 8.60 -4.46
C GLY A 100 -8.07 8.79 -4.97
N LEU A 101 -7.72 9.98 -5.47
CA LEU A 101 -6.35 10.27 -5.94
C LEU A 101 -5.33 10.25 -4.81
N ALA A 102 -5.69 10.75 -3.62
CA ALA A 102 -4.82 10.69 -2.45
C ALA A 102 -4.59 9.24 -1.98
N ARG A 103 -5.64 8.41 -1.96
CA ARG A 103 -5.51 6.98 -1.66
C ARG A 103 -4.64 6.25 -2.68
N GLU A 104 -4.86 6.46 -3.97
CA GLU A 104 -4.05 5.84 -5.02
C GLU A 104 -2.56 6.20 -4.87
N ARG A 105 -2.23 7.46 -4.61
CA ARG A 105 -0.85 7.91 -4.37
C ARG A 105 -0.22 7.21 -3.18
N ARG A 106 -0.95 7.09 -2.05
CA ARG A 106 -0.52 6.34 -0.87
C ARG A 106 -0.24 4.88 -1.20
N LEU A 107 -1.14 4.24 -1.94
CA LEU A 107 -0.96 2.84 -2.38
C LEU A 107 0.29 2.67 -3.24
N ARG A 108 0.47 3.50 -4.27
CA ARG A 108 1.67 3.47 -5.12
C ARG A 108 2.95 3.70 -4.34
N ALA A 109 2.95 4.65 -3.39
CA ALA A 109 4.09 4.87 -2.51
C ALA A 109 4.41 3.63 -1.66
N SER A 110 3.38 3.01 -1.10
CA SER A 110 3.47 1.80 -0.28
C SER A 110 3.99 0.60 -1.09
N PHE A 111 3.49 0.40 -2.31
CA PHE A 111 3.92 -0.69 -3.20
C PHE A 111 5.38 -0.54 -3.62
N ARG A 112 5.79 0.67 -4.01
CA ARG A 112 7.20 0.94 -4.34
C ARG A 112 8.11 0.69 -3.14
N ARG A 113 7.69 1.09 -1.94
CA ARG A 113 8.47 0.89 -0.72
C ARG A 113 8.59 -0.60 -0.37
N LEU A 114 7.48 -1.34 -0.38
CA LEU A 114 7.49 -2.77 -0.12
C LEU A 114 8.34 -3.53 -1.15
N ARG A 115 8.26 -3.17 -2.43
CA ARG A 115 9.12 -3.72 -3.48
C ARG A 115 10.61 -3.52 -3.15
N GLN A 116 11.01 -2.31 -2.76
CA GLN A 116 12.38 -2.04 -2.36
C GLN A 116 12.81 -2.87 -1.14
N MET A 117 11.91 -3.09 -0.17
CA MET A 117 12.21 -3.95 0.98
C MET A 117 12.39 -5.41 0.58
N LEU A 118 11.56 -5.92 -0.31
CA LEU A 118 11.69 -7.28 -0.85
C LEU A 118 12.97 -7.49 -1.65
N GLU A 119 13.43 -6.48 -2.38
CA GLU A 119 14.68 -6.52 -3.15
C GLU A 119 15.94 -6.47 -2.28
N ARG A 120 15.89 -5.73 -1.17
CA ARG A 120 17.07 -5.48 -0.30
C ARG A 120 17.25 -6.49 0.82
N ASN A 121 16.18 -7.20 1.19
CA ASN A 121 16.19 -8.10 2.34
C ASN A 121 16.26 -9.58 1.90
N PRO A 122 16.91 -10.44 2.70
CA PRO A 122 17.14 -11.84 2.34
C PRO A 122 15.89 -12.72 2.37
N SER A 123 14.76 -12.21 2.90
CA SER A 123 13.52 -12.96 2.97
C SER A 123 12.29 -12.03 3.01
N PRO A 124 11.10 -12.52 2.61
CA PRO A 124 9.85 -11.78 2.75
C PRO A 124 9.54 -11.38 4.20
N ALA A 125 9.89 -12.23 5.17
CA ALA A 125 9.70 -11.93 6.58
C ALA A 125 10.59 -10.75 7.03
N ALA A 126 11.87 -10.74 6.62
CA ALA A 126 12.77 -9.63 6.91
C ALA A 126 12.34 -8.34 6.19
N ALA A 127 11.81 -8.45 4.97
CA ALA A 127 11.25 -7.32 4.24
C ALA A 127 10.00 -6.74 4.95
N ALA A 128 9.12 -7.59 5.47
CA ALA A 128 7.95 -7.16 6.24
C ALA A 128 8.36 -6.45 7.54
N ASP A 129 9.31 -7.02 8.28
CA ASP A 129 9.84 -6.41 9.51
C ASP A 129 10.49 -5.04 9.21
N ALA A 130 11.26 -4.93 8.12
CA ALA A 130 11.87 -3.68 7.68
C ALA A 130 10.84 -2.64 7.23
N TYR A 131 9.79 -3.05 6.53
CA TYR A 131 8.70 -2.17 6.11
C TYR A 131 7.92 -1.61 7.31
N LEU A 132 7.61 -2.44 8.31
CA LEU A 132 6.94 -1.99 9.54
C LEU A 132 7.79 -1.06 10.41
N ALA A 133 9.12 -1.12 10.26
CA ALA A 133 10.04 -0.24 11.00
C ALA A 133 10.20 1.15 10.37
N GLU A 134 9.62 1.38 9.18
CA GLU A 134 9.65 2.69 8.53
C GLU A 134 8.81 3.72 9.32
N PRO A 135 9.32 4.94 9.54
CA PRO A 135 8.65 5.93 10.39
C PRO A 135 7.36 6.48 9.79
N ASP A 136 7.19 6.37 8.47
CA ASP A 136 6.03 6.82 7.71
C ASP A 136 5.03 5.70 7.42
N VAL A 137 5.27 4.47 7.89
CA VAL A 137 4.35 3.33 7.74
C VAL A 137 3.54 3.15 9.01
N ALA A 138 2.22 3.09 8.85
CA ALA A 138 1.31 2.88 9.97
C ALA A 138 -0.03 2.29 9.49
N PRO A 139 -0.88 1.79 10.41
CA PRO A 139 -2.20 1.32 10.04
C PRO A 139 -3.02 2.46 9.42
N GLU A 140 -3.74 2.14 8.34
CA GLU A 140 -4.79 2.97 7.77
C GLU A 140 -5.91 3.15 8.81
N GLU A 141 -6.39 4.39 8.94
CA GLU A 141 -7.38 4.83 9.95
C GLU A 141 -8.81 4.51 9.53
#